data_AF-A0A0L0UKI5-F1
#
_entry.id   AF-A0A0L0UKI5-F1
#
_cell.length_a   1.000
_cell.length_b   1.000
_cell.length_c   1.000
_cell.angle_alpha   90.00
_cell.angle_beta   90.00
_cell.angle_gamma   90.00
#
_symmetry.space_group_name_H-M   'P 1'
#
loop_
_entity.id
_entity.type
_entity.pdbx_description
1 polymer ?
#
loop_
_entity_poly.entity_id
_entity_poly.type
_entity_poly.pdbx_seq_one_letter_code
_entity_poly.pdbx_strand_id
1 'polypeptide(L)'
;MSERLNEYFHHLGLTSSRQTAIESLRTLSVHAMGQLTKVMSLKVNSAFGPFICIDNLDMEERIHLVSVGHRSMMFHGCWGYIHTPPKELLESLNLSEINLETYNQALQTVRTMKIRPRDFFPDSATEDHYAAVWKNQLATVMKKYIAVPSKTDGAYSNQPPPLEVLSPTAPDFHMLKLMEESDNSA
;
A
#
# COMPACT_ATOMS: atom_id res chain seq x y z
N MET A 1 -20.78 -21.37 -18.84
CA MET A 1 -20.85 -20.90 -20.25
C MET A 1 -20.21 -21.98 -21.11
N SER A 2 -20.91 -22.55 -22.09
CA SER A 2 -20.35 -23.65 -22.91
C SER A 2 -19.15 -23.16 -23.73
N GLU A 3 -18.11 -24.00 -23.93
CA GLU A 3 -16.96 -23.68 -24.78
C GLU A 3 -17.38 -23.16 -26.16
N ARG A 4 -18.46 -23.69 -26.74
CA ARG A 4 -19.02 -23.21 -28.03
C ARG A 4 -19.51 -21.77 -27.99
N LEU A 5 -20.10 -21.33 -26.88
CA LEU A 5 -20.51 -19.95 -26.70
C LEU A 5 -19.30 -19.03 -26.53
N ASN A 6 -18.25 -19.51 -25.85
CA ASN A 6 -17.01 -18.77 -25.70
C ASN A 6 -16.26 -18.64 -27.03
N GLU A 7 -16.20 -19.69 -27.86
CA GLU A 7 -15.65 -19.62 -29.22
C GLU A 7 -16.43 -18.65 -30.10
N TYR A 8 -17.77 -18.68 -30.05
CA TYR A 8 -18.60 -17.74 -30.81
C TYR A 8 -18.33 -16.28 -30.41
N PHE A 9 -18.27 -15.99 -29.12
CA PHE A 9 -17.91 -14.65 -28.65
C PHE A 9 -16.44 -14.30 -28.92
N HIS A 10 -15.54 -15.28 -28.97
CA HIS A 10 -14.16 -15.06 -29.36
C HIS A 10 -14.06 -14.63 -30.83
N HIS A 11 -14.81 -15.28 -31.72
CA HIS A 11 -14.91 -14.87 -33.13
C HIS A 11 -15.52 -13.47 -33.32
N LEU A 12 -16.44 -13.07 -32.43
CA LEU A 12 -17.00 -11.71 -32.41
C LEU A 12 -16.09 -10.68 -31.70
N GLY A 13 -14.92 -11.09 -31.18
CA GLY A 13 -14.00 -10.23 -30.43
C GLY A 13 -14.50 -9.82 -29.03
N LEU A 14 -15.56 -10.46 -28.54
CA LEU A 14 -16.21 -10.17 -27.26
C LEU A 14 -15.63 -10.97 -26.09
N THR A 15 -14.87 -12.04 -26.37
CA THR A 15 -14.09 -12.78 -25.37
C THR A 15 -12.70 -13.11 -25.88
N SER A 16 -11.73 -13.27 -24.97
CA SER A 16 -10.38 -13.74 -25.31
C SER A 16 -10.30 -15.25 -25.17
N SER A 17 -9.53 -15.91 -26.04
CA SER A 17 -9.26 -17.34 -25.89
C SER A 17 -8.39 -17.59 -24.65
N ARG A 18 -8.48 -18.80 -24.09
CA ARG A 18 -7.59 -19.24 -23.00
C ARG A 18 -6.11 -19.11 -23.41
N GLN A 19 -5.78 -19.42 -24.67
CA GLN A 19 -4.42 -19.30 -25.19
C GLN A 19 -3.95 -17.84 -25.20
N THR A 20 -4.80 -16.90 -25.60
CA THR A 20 -4.51 -15.47 -25.56
C THR A 20 -4.29 -14.97 -24.13
N ALA A 21 -5.11 -15.43 -23.18
CA ALA A 21 -4.95 -15.09 -21.76
C ALA A 21 -3.61 -15.61 -21.21
N ILE A 22 -3.25 -16.85 -21.51
CA ILE A 22 -1.97 -17.45 -21.09
C ILE A 22 -0.77 -16.71 -21.69
N GLU A 23 -0.81 -16.38 -22.99
CA GLU A 23 0.28 -15.65 -23.64
C GLU A 23 0.41 -14.22 -23.09
N SER A 24 -0.72 -13.58 -22.76
CA SER A 24 -0.74 -12.29 -22.07
C SER A 24 -0.11 -12.37 -20.69
N LEU A 25 -0.46 -13.39 -19.89
CA LEU A 25 0.17 -13.64 -18.58
C LEU A 25 1.68 -13.88 -18.72
N ARG A 26 2.11 -14.66 -19.72
CA ARG A 26 3.54 -14.90 -19.97
C ARG A 26 4.28 -13.60 -20.30
N THR A 27 3.67 -12.75 -21.13
CA THR A 27 4.23 -11.44 -21.50
C THR A 27 4.33 -10.51 -20.29
N LEU A 28 3.29 -10.46 -19.45
CA LEU A 28 3.29 -9.70 -18.20
C LEU A 28 4.35 -10.21 -17.23
N SER A 29 4.53 -11.52 -17.10
CA SER A 29 5.57 -12.11 -16.25
C SER A 29 6.97 -11.73 -16.72
N VAL A 30 7.25 -11.77 -18.03
CA VAL A 30 8.54 -11.33 -18.59
C VAL A 30 8.77 -9.84 -18.31
N HIS A 31 7.73 -9.01 -18.48
CA HIS A 31 7.82 -7.59 -18.17
C HIS A 31 8.10 -7.36 -16.68
N ALA A 32 7.37 -8.03 -15.79
CA ALA A 32 7.54 -7.94 -14.34
C ALA A 32 8.95 -8.37 -13.91
N MET A 33 9.51 -9.45 -14.48
CA MET A 33 10.91 -9.86 -14.24
C MET A 33 11.90 -8.77 -14.65
N GLY A 34 11.67 -8.12 -15.79
CA GLY A 34 12.49 -6.98 -16.24
C GLY A 34 12.46 -5.80 -15.26
N GLN A 35 11.27 -5.44 -14.76
CA GLN A 35 11.13 -4.38 -13.74
C GLN A 35 11.80 -4.77 -12.43
N LEU A 36 11.62 -6.00 -11.96
CA LEU A 36 12.28 -6.50 -10.75
C LEU A 36 13.80 -6.42 -10.86
N THR A 37 14.37 -6.84 -11.99
CA THR A 37 15.82 -6.75 -12.23
C THR A 37 16.31 -5.30 -12.17
N LYS A 38 15.52 -4.36 -12.69
CA LYS A 38 15.84 -2.94 -12.68
C LYS A 38 15.78 -2.37 -11.26
N VAL A 39 14.71 -2.65 -10.50
CA VAL A 39 14.53 -2.12 -9.13
C VAL A 39 15.51 -2.75 -8.15
N MET A 40 15.87 -4.01 -8.33
CA MET A 40 16.92 -4.66 -7.54
C MET A 40 18.34 -4.18 -7.88
N SER A 41 18.52 -3.41 -8.95
CA SER A 41 19.82 -2.90 -9.33
C SER A 41 20.30 -1.84 -8.33
N LEU A 42 21.50 -2.04 -7.78
CA LEU A 42 22.20 -1.08 -6.90
C LEU A 42 22.52 0.27 -7.59
N LYS A 43 22.24 0.40 -8.89
CA LYS A 43 22.31 1.68 -9.60
C LYS A 43 21.15 2.63 -9.25
N VAL A 44 20.05 2.10 -8.70
CA VAL A 44 18.88 2.89 -8.30
C VAL A 44 19.14 3.65 -7.01
N ASN A 45 19.86 3.04 -6.07
CA ASN A 45 20.36 3.69 -4.86
C ASN A 45 21.64 2.99 -4.41
N SER A 46 22.75 3.72 -4.32
CA SER A 46 24.04 3.15 -3.88
C SER A 46 24.15 2.99 -2.37
N ALA A 47 23.33 3.71 -1.60
CA ALA A 47 23.34 3.69 -0.14
C ALA A 47 22.44 2.59 0.44
N PHE A 48 21.36 2.24 -0.25
CA PHE A 48 20.40 1.22 0.18
C PHE A 48 20.20 0.15 -0.89
N GLY A 49 20.20 -1.11 -0.48
CA GLY A 49 19.63 -2.18 -1.31
C GLY A 49 18.10 -2.05 -1.45
N PRO A 50 17.46 -2.83 -2.33
CA PRO A 50 16.02 -2.86 -2.44
C PRO A 50 15.38 -3.28 -1.09
N PHE A 51 14.30 -2.62 -0.69
CA PHE A 51 13.55 -3.02 0.50
C PHE A 51 12.61 -4.16 0.12
N ILE A 52 12.83 -5.33 0.71
CA ILE A 52 11.98 -6.51 0.50
C ILE A 52 11.13 -6.70 1.75
N CYS A 53 9.82 -6.65 1.57
CA CYS A 53 8.85 -7.07 2.56
C CYS A 53 8.43 -8.50 2.24
N ILE A 54 8.50 -9.38 3.24
CA ILE A 54 8.03 -10.77 3.16
C ILE A 54 6.75 -10.82 3.98
N ASP A 55 5.67 -11.25 3.35
CA ASP A 55 4.35 -11.30 3.96
C ASP A 55 3.63 -12.59 3.58
N ASN A 56 2.91 -13.17 4.52
CA ASN A 56 2.16 -14.41 4.29
C ASN A 56 0.76 -14.05 3.77
N LEU A 57 0.71 -13.53 2.54
CA LEU A 57 -0.52 -13.09 1.89
C LEU A 57 -1.21 -14.28 1.20
N ASP A 58 -2.37 -14.68 1.70
CA ASP A 58 -3.26 -15.59 0.97
C ASP A 58 -4.03 -14.80 -0.12
N MET A 59 -4.05 -15.31 -1.35
CA MET A 59 -4.82 -14.71 -2.45
C MET A 59 -6.04 -15.57 -2.77
N GLU A 60 -7.24 -14.98 -2.71
CA GLU A 60 -8.47 -15.65 -3.14
C GLU A 60 -8.79 -15.30 -4.61
N GLU A 61 -8.78 -16.29 -5.50
CA GLU A 61 -9.49 -16.18 -6.78
C GLU A 61 -10.97 -16.47 -6.54
N ARG A 62 -11.79 -15.42 -6.58
CA ARG A 62 -13.23 -15.52 -6.37
C ARG A 62 -13.97 -15.65 -7.70
N ILE A 63 -14.68 -16.76 -7.88
CA ILE A 63 -15.56 -16.97 -9.04
C ILE A 63 -16.98 -16.55 -8.68
N HIS A 64 -17.52 -15.52 -9.36
CA HIS A 64 -18.84 -14.96 -9.07
C HIS A 64 -20.01 -15.90 -9.41
N LEU A 65 -19.84 -16.86 -10.33
CA LEU A 65 -20.87 -17.82 -10.73
C LEU A 65 -20.38 -19.25 -10.48
N VAL A 66 -20.72 -19.78 -9.30
CA VAL A 66 -20.34 -21.13 -8.90
C VAL A 66 -20.99 -22.16 -9.82
N SER A 67 -20.19 -23.07 -10.38
CA SER A 67 -20.68 -24.23 -11.14
C SER A 67 -19.84 -25.46 -10.83
N VAL A 68 -20.30 -26.64 -11.23
CA VAL A 68 -19.54 -27.88 -10.99
C VAL A 68 -18.20 -27.80 -11.74
N GLY A 69 -17.09 -27.85 -11.01
CA GLY A 69 -15.73 -27.67 -11.53
C GLY A 69 -15.22 -26.21 -11.56
N HIS A 70 -16.05 -25.21 -11.22
CA HIS A 70 -15.62 -23.82 -11.08
C HIS A 70 -16.03 -23.31 -9.70
N ARG A 71 -15.07 -23.32 -8.77
CA ARG A 71 -15.20 -22.81 -7.41
C ARG A 71 -14.11 -21.78 -7.17
N SER A 72 -14.37 -20.86 -6.24
CA SER A 72 -13.30 -19.99 -5.74
C SER A 72 -12.15 -20.84 -5.20
N MET A 73 -10.92 -20.39 -5.43
CA MET A 73 -9.71 -21.06 -4.96
C MET A 73 -8.90 -20.09 -4.11
N MET A 74 -8.31 -20.61 -3.04
CA MET A 74 -7.35 -19.85 -2.24
C MET A 74 -5.95 -20.32 -2.63
N PHE A 75 -5.11 -19.37 -3.00
CA PHE A 75 -3.71 -19.61 -3.31
C PHE A 75 -2.90 -19.27 -2.06
N HIS A 76 -2.44 -20.34 -1.43
CA HIS A 76 -1.54 -20.25 -0.30
C HIS A 76 -0.10 -20.12 -0.80
N GLY A 77 0.70 -19.37 -0.05
CA GLY A 77 2.11 -19.20 -0.36
C GLY A 77 2.73 -18.06 0.43
N CYS A 78 4.06 -18.11 0.53
CA CYS A 78 4.82 -16.98 1.03
C CYS A 78 5.04 -16.01 -0.12
N TRP A 79 4.48 -14.82 0.02
CA TRP A 79 4.66 -13.75 -0.95
C TRP A 79 5.60 -12.70 -0.37
N GLY A 80 6.15 -11.89 -1.25
CA GLY A 80 6.86 -10.69 -0.86
C GLY A 80 6.56 -9.59 -1.83
N TYR A 81 7.00 -8.40 -1.48
CA TYR A 81 7.02 -7.29 -2.41
C TYR A 81 8.28 -6.47 -2.19
N ILE A 82 8.78 -5.91 -3.27
CA ILE A 82 9.81 -4.88 -3.23
C ILE A 82 9.12 -3.54 -3.15
N HIS A 83 9.51 -2.72 -2.18
CA HIS A 83 9.07 -1.35 -2.05
C HIS A 83 10.21 -0.40 -2.41
N THR A 84 9.95 0.53 -3.33
CA THR A 84 10.89 1.61 -3.62
C THR A 84 10.41 2.88 -2.92
N PRO A 85 11.14 3.40 -1.92
CA PRO A 85 10.77 4.66 -1.30
C PRO A 85 10.74 5.79 -2.34
N PRO A 86 9.88 6.81 -2.16
CA PRO A 86 9.83 7.95 -3.06
C PRO A 86 11.21 8.60 -3.23
N LYS A 87 11.54 9.01 -4.46
CA LYS A 87 12.82 9.66 -4.77
C LYS A 87 13.07 10.89 -3.90
N GLU A 88 12.04 11.69 -3.69
CA GLU A 88 12.06 12.89 -2.83
C GLU A 88 12.46 12.57 -1.39
N LEU A 89 11.92 11.45 -0.85
CA LEU A 89 12.29 10.98 0.47
C LEU A 89 13.77 10.58 0.48
N LEU A 90 14.21 9.76 -0.48
CA LEU A 90 15.61 9.32 -0.55
C LEU A 90 16.60 10.48 -0.69
N GLU A 91 16.24 11.51 -1.45
CA GLU A 91 17.05 12.73 -1.64
C GLU A 91 17.09 13.61 -0.38
N SER A 92 16.08 13.53 0.49
CA SER A 92 16.04 14.28 1.76
C SER A 92 16.94 13.68 2.86
N LEU A 93 17.44 12.45 2.68
CA LEU A 93 18.18 11.73 3.71
C LEU A 93 19.64 12.18 3.79
N ASN A 94 20.14 12.36 5.03
CA ASN A 94 21.56 12.55 5.27
C ASN A 94 22.31 11.21 5.24
N LEU A 95 22.91 10.86 4.10
CA LEU A 95 23.65 9.61 3.94
C LEU A 95 24.85 9.47 4.90
N SER A 96 25.37 10.58 5.45
CA SER A 96 26.45 10.52 6.44
C SER A 96 26.01 9.97 7.80
N GLU A 97 24.71 9.91 8.07
CA GLU A 97 24.14 9.29 9.28
C GLU A 97 23.63 7.86 9.02
N ILE A 98 23.60 7.43 7.76
CA ILE A 98 23.09 6.13 7.35
C ILE A 98 24.27 5.20 7.13
N ASN A 99 24.92 4.83 8.23
CA ASN A 99 26.03 3.90 8.22
C ASN A 99 26.04 3.05 9.49
N LEU A 100 26.86 2.00 9.46
CA LEU A 100 26.96 1.02 10.54
C LEU A 100 27.43 1.64 11.86
N GLU A 101 28.31 2.63 11.81
CA GLU A 101 28.81 3.32 12.99
C GLU A 101 27.67 4.08 13.69
N THR A 102 26.96 4.91 12.96
CA THR A 102 25.82 5.70 13.47
C THR A 102 24.72 4.78 14.00
N TYR A 103 24.43 3.68 13.29
CA TYR A 103 23.50 2.66 13.76
C TYR A 103 23.93 2.05 15.11
N ASN A 104 25.19 1.66 15.25
CA ASN A 104 25.72 1.10 16.50
C ASN A 104 25.69 2.12 17.65
N GLN A 105 26.00 3.39 17.37
CA GLN A 105 25.91 4.46 18.37
C GLN A 105 24.45 4.65 18.83
N ALA A 106 23.49 4.68 17.90
CA ALA A 106 22.07 4.77 18.22
C ALA A 106 21.60 3.59 19.10
N LEU A 107 22.06 2.36 18.80
CA LEU A 107 21.75 1.19 19.63
C LEU A 107 22.25 1.31 21.08
N GLN A 108 23.39 1.95 21.32
CA GLN A 108 23.86 2.20 22.69
C GLN A 108 22.93 3.16 23.43
N THR A 109 22.41 4.18 22.75
CA THR A 109 21.44 5.12 23.32
C THR A 109 20.13 4.40 23.67
N VAL A 110 19.62 3.55 22.77
CA VAL A 110 18.37 2.79 22.98
C VAL A 110 18.44 1.90 24.23
N ARG A 111 19.60 1.30 24.54
CA ARG A 111 19.77 0.47 25.75
C ARG A 111 19.46 1.19 27.06
N THR A 112 19.67 2.50 27.10
CA THR A 112 19.45 3.33 28.30
C THR A 112 18.22 4.22 28.19
N MET A 113 17.54 4.20 27.04
CA MET A 113 16.37 5.01 26.77
C MET A 113 15.21 4.56 27.67
N LYS A 114 14.67 5.50 28.44
CA LYS A 114 13.46 5.27 29.24
C LYS A 114 12.24 5.56 28.40
N ILE A 115 11.61 4.50 27.90
CA ILE A 115 10.33 4.59 27.21
C ILE A 115 9.23 4.81 28.25
N ARG A 116 8.43 5.85 28.06
CA ARG A 116 7.29 6.20 28.91
C ARG A 116 6.02 6.07 28.06
N PRO A 117 4.86 5.78 28.67
CA PRO A 117 3.61 5.70 27.92
C PRO A 117 3.33 6.94 27.06
N ARG A 118 3.59 8.15 27.59
CA ARG A 118 3.45 9.42 26.85
C ARG A 118 4.24 9.52 25.56
N ASP A 119 5.30 8.73 25.39
CA ASP A 119 6.09 8.74 24.16
C ASP A 119 5.34 8.05 22.99
N PHE A 120 4.20 7.39 23.28
CA PHE A 120 3.28 6.80 22.31
C PHE A 120 1.94 7.53 22.21
N PHE A 121 1.73 8.60 22.99
CA PHE A 121 0.51 9.39 22.94
C PHE A 121 0.75 10.69 22.16
N PRO A 122 -0.28 11.24 21.49
CA PRO A 122 -0.21 12.57 20.92
C PRO A 122 0.17 13.59 22.00
N ASP A 123 0.94 14.60 21.62
CA ASP A 123 1.16 15.73 22.51
C ASP A 123 -0.08 16.65 22.55
N SER A 124 -0.10 17.57 23.51
CA SER A 124 -1.23 18.50 23.68
C SER A 124 -1.53 19.29 22.41
N ALA A 125 -0.51 19.68 21.64
CA ALA A 125 -0.71 20.44 20.42
C ALA A 125 -1.40 19.60 19.34
N THR A 126 -1.04 18.32 19.25
CA THR A 126 -1.65 17.34 18.34
C THR A 126 -3.10 17.06 18.75
N GLU A 127 -3.38 16.92 20.06
CA GLU A 127 -4.76 16.75 20.56
C GLU A 127 -5.62 17.99 20.31
N ASP A 128 -5.09 19.19 20.54
CA ASP A 128 -5.78 20.46 20.26
C ASP A 128 -6.11 20.60 18.77
N HIS A 129 -5.14 20.26 17.91
CA HIS A 129 -5.33 20.23 16.46
C HIS A 129 -6.44 19.23 16.07
N TYR A 130 -6.39 18.01 16.62
CA TYR A 130 -7.40 16.98 16.38
C TYR A 130 -8.81 17.44 16.81
N ALA A 131 -8.92 18.06 17.99
CA ALA A 131 -10.19 18.63 18.45
C ALA A 131 -10.69 19.76 17.55
N ALA A 132 -9.78 20.60 17.01
CA ALA A 132 -10.12 21.65 16.06
C ALA A 132 -10.66 21.10 14.73
N VAL A 133 -10.07 20.02 14.21
CA VAL A 133 -10.56 19.30 13.02
C VAL A 133 -12.00 18.84 13.24
N TRP A 134 -12.28 18.17 14.35
CA TRP A 134 -13.65 17.70 14.67
C TRP A 134 -14.66 18.84 14.79
N LYS A 135 -14.31 19.89 15.54
CA LYS A 135 -15.17 21.08 15.71
C LYS A 135 -15.47 21.74 14.37
N ASN A 136 -14.49 21.83 13.47
CA ASN A 136 -14.66 22.36 12.13
C ASN A 136 -15.61 21.50 11.28
N GLN A 137 -15.41 20.18 11.25
CA GLN A 137 -16.25 19.27 10.48
C GLN A 137 -17.71 19.31 10.96
N LEU A 138 -17.91 19.28 12.27
CA LEU A 138 -19.25 19.41 12.87
C LEU A 138 -19.87 20.76 12.54
N ALA A 139 -19.15 21.87 12.73
CA ALA A 139 -19.66 23.21 12.40
C ALA A 139 -20.07 23.32 10.93
N THR A 140 -19.28 22.74 10.03
CA THR A 140 -19.55 22.73 8.59
C THR A 140 -20.84 21.97 8.26
N VAL A 141 -21.03 20.79 8.85
CA VAL A 141 -22.27 19.99 8.68
C VAL A 141 -23.47 20.72 9.26
N MET A 142 -23.37 21.24 10.48
CA MET A 142 -24.44 21.99 11.16
C MET A 142 -24.89 23.20 10.33
N LYS A 143 -23.94 23.97 9.82
CA LYS A 143 -24.22 25.15 8.98
C LYS A 143 -24.83 24.79 7.63
N LYS A 144 -24.38 23.68 7.01
CA LYS A 144 -24.81 23.29 5.67
C LYS A 144 -26.18 22.61 5.66
N TYR A 145 -26.48 21.81 6.67
CA TYR A 145 -27.65 20.91 6.65
C TYR A 145 -28.69 21.21 7.72
N ILE A 146 -28.35 21.90 8.80
CA ILE A 146 -29.29 22.14 9.91
C ILE A 146 -29.81 23.58 9.90
N ALA A 147 -28.95 24.56 10.13
CA ALA A 147 -29.37 25.96 10.20
C ALA A 147 -28.19 26.93 10.03
N VAL A 148 -28.49 28.10 9.47
CA VAL A 148 -27.56 29.23 9.43
C VAL A 148 -27.76 30.05 10.70
N PRO A 149 -26.73 30.24 11.53
CA PRO A 149 -26.86 30.99 12.77
C PRO A 149 -27.05 32.50 12.47
N SER A 150 -27.91 33.14 13.24
CA SER A 150 -28.19 34.58 13.14
C SER A 150 -27.07 35.48 13.69
N LYS A 151 -26.14 34.91 14.47
CA LYS A 151 -24.89 35.55 14.90
C LYS A 151 -23.73 34.58 14.70
N THR A 152 -22.60 35.08 14.22
CA THR A 152 -21.38 34.28 13.98
C THR A 152 -20.29 34.50 15.01
N ASP A 153 -20.55 35.34 16.01
CA ASP A 153 -19.59 35.61 17.09
C ASP A 153 -19.37 34.34 17.94
N GLY A 154 -18.11 33.99 18.18
CA GLY A 154 -17.72 32.74 18.83
C GLY A 154 -18.02 31.46 18.03
N ALA A 155 -18.48 31.56 16.78
CA ALA A 155 -18.75 30.38 15.97
C ALA A 155 -17.44 29.67 15.57
N TYR A 156 -17.44 28.35 15.62
CA TYR A 156 -16.32 27.55 15.13
C TYR A 156 -16.09 27.79 13.64
N SER A 157 -14.82 27.85 13.25
CA SER A 157 -14.42 28.00 11.85
C SER A 157 -14.99 26.87 11.00
N ASN A 158 -15.49 27.20 9.80
CA ASN A 158 -15.86 26.22 8.78
C ASN A 158 -14.73 25.97 7.77
N GLN A 159 -13.56 26.60 7.97
CA GLN A 159 -12.35 26.26 7.23
C GLN A 159 -11.56 25.20 7.99
N PRO A 160 -11.20 24.08 7.34
CA PRO A 160 -10.42 23.04 7.99
C PRO A 160 -9.05 23.60 8.39
N PRO A 161 -8.53 23.23 9.58
CA PRO A 161 -7.17 23.55 9.92
C PRO A 161 -6.21 22.87 8.93
N PRO A 162 -4.98 23.39 8.74
CA PRO A 162 -4.01 22.80 7.82
C PRO A 162 -3.74 21.34 8.18
N LEU A 163 -3.95 20.43 7.23
CA LEU A 163 -3.64 19.01 7.40
C LEU A 163 -2.36 18.69 6.62
N GLU A 164 -1.58 17.74 7.15
CA GLU A 164 -0.55 17.11 6.34
C GLU A 164 -1.22 16.36 5.19
N VAL A 165 -0.91 16.78 3.96
CA VAL A 165 -1.44 16.17 2.76
C VAL A 165 -0.51 15.03 2.38
N LEU A 166 -0.98 13.80 2.55
CA LEU A 166 -0.28 12.64 2.03
C LEU A 166 -0.32 12.66 0.50
N SER A 167 0.80 12.27 -0.13
CA SER A 167 0.88 12.19 -1.58
C SER A 167 -0.15 11.17 -2.11
N PRO A 168 -0.98 11.52 -3.10
CA PRO A 168 -1.92 10.59 -3.72
C PRO A 168 -1.22 9.63 -4.69
N THR A 169 0.10 9.77 -4.89
CA THR A 169 0.87 8.93 -5.81
C THR A 169 0.83 7.48 -5.35
N ALA A 170 0.44 6.59 -6.26
CA ALA A 170 0.46 5.17 -6.00
C ALA A 170 1.89 4.72 -5.64
N PRO A 171 2.06 3.97 -4.55
CA PRO A 171 3.37 3.46 -4.17
C PRO A 171 3.88 2.47 -5.23
N ASP A 172 5.19 2.50 -5.46
CA ASP A 172 5.85 1.61 -6.41
C ASP A 172 6.19 0.29 -5.72
N PHE A 173 5.33 -0.72 -5.92
CA PHE A 173 5.50 -2.06 -5.37
C PHE A 173 5.63 -3.09 -6.50
N HIS A 174 6.54 -4.04 -6.30
CA HIS A 174 6.70 -5.18 -7.19
C HIS A 174 6.57 -6.49 -6.44
N MET A 175 5.53 -7.26 -6.77
CA MET A 175 5.25 -8.54 -6.12
C MET A 175 6.30 -9.60 -6.47
N LEU A 176 6.61 -10.43 -5.47
CA LEU A 176 7.47 -11.59 -5.54
C LEU A 176 6.69 -12.80 -5.03
N LYS A 177 6.68 -13.88 -5.81
CA LYS A 177 6.29 -15.19 -5.28
C LYS A 177 7.56 -15.83 -4.70
N LEU A 178 7.62 -16.00 -3.38
CA LEU A 178 8.85 -16.45 -2.72
C LEU A 178 8.89 -17.96 -2.57
N MET A 179 7.77 -18.56 -2.20
CA MET A 179 7.61 -20.02 -2.13
C MET A 179 6.24 -20.40 -2.66
N GLU A 180 6.20 -21.46 -3.47
CA GLU A 180 4.95 -22.21 -3.64
C GLU A 180 4.79 -23.04 -2.37
N GLU A 181 3.64 -22.95 -1.69
CA GLU A 181 3.39 -23.90 -0.62
C GLU A 181 3.39 -25.31 -1.23
N SER A 182 4.11 -26.24 -0.59
CA SER A 182 3.91 -27.64 -0.88
C SER A 182 2.49 -27.99 -0.42
N ASP A 183 1.64 -28.52 -1.31
CA ASP A 183 0.28 -29.06 -1.01
C ASP A 183 0.29 -30.24 0.00
N ASN A 184 1.31 -30.35 0.85
CA ASN A 184 1.50 -31.38 1.87
C ASN A 184 1.00 -30.92 3.26
N SER A 185 0.43 -29.73 3.39
CA SER A 185 -0.30 -29.31 4.59
C SER A 185 -1.70 -29.92 4.52
N ALA A 186 -1.84 -31.12 5.09
CA ALA A 186 -3.10 -31.86 5.22
C ALA A 186 -4.14 -31.16 6.11
#